data_AF-X0S0P4-F1
#
_entry.id   AF-X0S0P4-F1
#
_cell.length_a   1.000
_cell.length_b   1.000
_cell.length_c   1.000
_cell.angle_alpha   90.00
_cell.angle_beta   90.00
_cell.angle_gamma   90.00
#
_symmetry.space_group_name_H-M   'P 1'
#
loop_
_entity.id
_entity.type
_entity.pdbx_description
1 polymer ?
#
loop_
_entity_poly.entity_id
_entity_poly.type
_entity_poly.pdbx_seq_one_letter_code
_entity_poly.pdbx_strand_id
1 'polypeptide(L)'
;MNRDKLKALYLKYELTSEDIFTKEIGFGDNKKTFTIITRSGIEKIQAKENIKIAYKVIKCETNFAVIKATAFLDLKPIYTCETFGSALKGTTYKDGNCQSWYVVEMAEKRALSRAVLKLTGFYELGVFGEDESDDFKKK
;
A
#
# COMPACT_ATOMS: atom_id res chain seq x y z
N MET A 1 -9.47 15.30 5.72
CA MET A 1 -9.89 13.89 5.56
C MET A 1 -11.38 13.78 5.78
N ASN A 2 -12.14 13.27 4.81
CA ASN A 2 -13.59 13.07 4.96
C ASN A 2 -13.84 11.84 5.85
N ARG A 3 -14.18 12.08 7.12
CA ARG A 3 -14.29 11.03 8.15
C ARG A 3 -15.48 10.10 7.93
N ASP A 4 -16.57 10.60 7.36
CA ASP A 4 -17.78 9.81 7.17
C ASP A 4 -17.61 8.80 6.03
N LYS A 5 -16.98 9.23 4.92
CA LYS A 5 -16.57 8.32 3.85
C LYS A 5 -15.62 7.23 4.37
N LEU A 6 -14.64 7.61 5.20
CA LEU A 6 -13.67 6.65 5.74
C LEU A 6 -14.36 5.59 6.61
N LYS A 7 -15.27 6.00 7.50
CA LYS A 7 -16.06 5.08 8.32
C LYS A 7 -16.92 4.14 7.46
N ALA A 8 -17.54 4.66 6.39
CA ALA A 8 -18.32 3.85 5.46
C ALA A 8 -17.45 2.75 4.80
N LEU A 9 -16.22 3.07 4.39
CA LEU A 9 -15.30 2.08 3.84
C LEU A 9 -14.87 1.03 4.87
N TYR A 10 -14.60 1.44 6.12
CA TYR A 10 -14.24 0.50 7.18
C TYR A 10 -15.35 -0.52 7.46
N LEU A 11 -16.60 -0.05 7.48
CA LEU A 11 -17.77 -0.92 7.64
C LEU A 11 -17.95 -1.82 6.41
N LYS A 12 -17.86 -1.27 5.19
CA LYS A 12 -17.99 -2.04 3.94
C LYS A 12 -17.00 -3.21 3.90
N TYR A 13 -15.76 -2.97 4.29
CA TYR A 13 -14.69 -3.97 4.24
C TYR A 13 -14.49 -4.76 5.53
N GLU A 14 -15.34 -4.55 6.55
CA GLU A 14 -15.22 -5.21 7.87
C GLU A 14 -13.79 -5.11 8.45
N LEU A 15 -13.21 -3.92 8.34
CA LEU A 15 -11.90 -3.65 8.92
C LEU A 15 -12.04 -3.46 10.43
N THR A 16 -11.21 -4.18 11.18
CA THR A 16 -11.16 -4.08 12.65
C THR A 16 -9.99 -3.20 13.09
N SER A 17 -9.88 -2.97 14.39
CA SER A 17 -8.72 -2.28 14.99
C SER A 17 -7.38 -3.02 14.80
N GLU A 18 -7.41 -4.28 14.36
CA GLU A 18 -6.21 -5.05 14.01
C GLU A 18 -5.72 -4.72 12.60
N ASP A 19 -6.65 -4.34 11.71
CA ASP A 19 -6.35 -4.05 10.31
C ASP A 19 -5.89 -2.61 10.07
N ILE A 20 -6.07 -1.72 11.06
CA ILE A 20 -5.86 -0.28 10.92
C ILE A 20 -5.12 0.26 12.14
N PHE A 21 -4.16 1.16 11.91
CA PHE A 21 -3.54 1.95 12.95
C PHE A 21 -3.14 3.33 12.44
N THR A 22 -2.85 4.24 13.35
CA THR A 22 -2.34 5.57 13.01
C THR A 22 -0.85 5.66 13.29
N LYS A 23 -0.11 6.29 12.37
CA LYS A 23 1.32 6.53 12.52
C LYS A 23 1.62 8.01 12.43
N GLU A 24 2.41 8.52 13.37
CA GLU A 24 2.93 9.87 13.28
C GLU A 24 4.34 9.84 12.70
N ILE A 25 4.57 10.61 11.64
CA ILE A 25 5.82 10.62 10.87
C ILE A 25 6.25 12.06 10.67
N GLY A 26 7.54 12.32 10.84
CA GLY A 26 8.14 13.66 10.81
C GLY A 26 8.80 14.01 12.15
N PHE A 27 9.43 15.18 12.20
CA PHE A 27 10.12 15.70 13.38
C PHE A 27 9.74 17.17 13.61
N GLY A 28 9.60 17.56 14.87
CA GLY A 28 9.17 18.91 15.26
C GLY A 28 7.79 19.28 14.71
N ASP A 29 7.66 20.50 14.19
CA ASP A 29 6.40 21.05 13.67
C ASP A 29 5.91 20.39 12.37
N ASN A 30 6.74 19.54 11.74
CA ASN A 30 6.39 18.81 10.50
C ASN A 30 5.78 17.43 10.75
N LYS A 31 5.38 17.14 11.99
CA LYS A 31 4.79 15.85 12.36
C LYS A 31 3.39 15.71 11.74
N LYS A 32 3.20 14.66 10.95
CA LYS A 32 1.94 14.34 10.28
C LYS A 32 1.42 12.99 10.74
N THR A 33 0.12 12.93 11.04
CA THR A 33 -0.57 11.68 11.38
C THR A 33 -1.14 11.06 10.11
N PHE A 34 -0.71 9.84 9.83
CA PHE A 34 -1.18 9.03 8.70
C PHE A 34 -2.03 7.89 9.22
N THR A 35 -3.08 7.57 8.47
CA THR A 35 -3.89 6.37 8.71
C THR A 35 -3.32 5.25 7.85
N ILE A 36 -2.94 4.16 8.51
CA ILE A 36 -2.26 3.03 7.88
C ILE A 36 -3.16 1.80 7.97
N ILE A 37 -3.30 1.08 6.86
CA ILE A 37 -3.92 -0.24 6.80
C ILE A 37 -2.81 -1.30 6.79
N THR A 38 -2.90 -2.29 7.68
CA THR A 38 -1.94 -3.39 7.75
C THR A 38 -1.97 -4.24 6.48
N ARG A 39 -0.94 -5.05 6.27
CA ARG A 39 -0.95 -6.02 5.17
C ARG A 39 -2.20 -6.92 5.18
N SER A 40 -2.59 -7.44 6.34
CA SER A 40 -3.79 -8.28 6.48
C SER A 40 -5.07 -7.51 6.08
N GLY A 41 -5.15 -6.24 6.44
CA GLY A 41 -6.26 -5.37 6.05
C GLY A 41 -6.33 -5.16 4.53
N ILE A 42 -5.18 -4.94 3.87
CA ILE A 42 -5.10 -4.84 2.40
C ILE A 42 -5.58 -6.12 1.73
N GLU A 43 -5.10 -7.29 2.19
CA GLU A 43 -5.49 -8.58 1.64
C GLU A 43 -6.98 -8.87 1.87
N LYS A 44 -7.53 -8.49 3.03
CA LYS A 44 -8.97 -8.58 3.32
C LYS A 44 -9.80 -7.74 2.33
N ILE A 45 -9.41 -6.48 2.08
CA ILE A 45 -10.07 -5.61 1.10
C ILE A 45 -10.01 -6.21 -0.30
N GLN A 46 -8.82 -6.68 -0.71
CA GLN A 46 -8.61 -7.30 -2.01
C GLN A 46 -9.52 -8.51 -2.21
N ALA A 47 -9.63 -9.38 -1.20
CA ALA A 47 -10.47 -10.58 -1.24
C ALA A 47 -11.96 -10.22 -1.34
N LYS A 48 -12.43 -9.25 -0.55
CA LYS A 48 -13.84 -8.82 -0.54
C LYS A 48 -14.29 -8.22 -1.87
N GLU A 49 -13.43 -7.41 -2.50
CA GLU A 49 -13.72 -6.81 -3.81
C GLU A 49 -13.34 -7.74 -4.98
N ASN A 50 -12.77 -8.92 -4.71
CA ASN A 50 -12.28 -9.85 -5.73
C ASN A 50 -11.33 -9.18 -6.74
N ILE A 51 -10.46 -8.29 -6.26
CA ILE A 51 -9.52 -7.56 -7.11
C ILE A 51 -8.46 -8.52 -7.64
N LYS A 52 -8.37 -8.61 -8.97
CA LYS A 52 -7.32 -9.38 -9.67
C LYS A 52 -6.18 -8.46 -10.02
N ILE A 53 -4.94 -8.93 -9.88
CA ILE A 53 -3.75 -8.14 -10.14
C ILE A 53 -2.80 -8.94 -11.02
N ALA A 54 -2.37 -8.32 -12.11
CA ALA A 54 -1.30 -8.82 -12.96
C ALA A 54 -0.03 -8.00 -12.71
N TYR A 55 1.08 -8.69 -12.47
CA TYR A 55 2.37 -8.07 -12.26
C TYR A 55 3.26 -8.17 -13.49
N LYS A 56 4.01 -7.10 -13.74
CA LYS A 56 5.09 -7.08 -14.72
C LYS A 56 6.37 -6.59 -14.04
N VAL A 57 7.40 -7.42 -14.07
CA VAL A 57 8.74 -7.02 -13.62
C VAL A 57 9.31 -6.04 -14.65
N ILE A 58 9.49 -4.79 -14.23
CA ILE A 58 10.08 -3.74 -15.08
C ILE A 58 11.59 -3.74 -14.94
N LYS A 59 12.07 -3.94 -13.72
CA LYS A 59 13.49 -4.02 -13.42
C LYS A 59 13.71 -4.91 -12.20
N CYS A 60 14.75 -5.75 -12.26
CA CYS A 60 15.15 -6.64 -11.19
C CYS A 60 16.67 -6.75 -11.18
N GLU A 61 17.29 -6.16 -10.16
CA GLU A 61 18.72 -6.16 -9.89
C GLU A 61 18.94 -6.58 -8.43
N THR A 62 20.18 -6.88 -8.06
CA THR A 62 20.55 -7.41 -6.73
C THR A 62 20.06 -6.53 -5.57
N ASN A 63 20.04 -5.21 -5.74
CA ASN A 63 19.61 -4.25 -4.70
C ASN A 63 18.46 -3.34 -5.14
N PHE A 64 17.92 -3.50 -6.35
CA PHE A 64 16.88 -2.63 -6.88
C PHE A 64 15.85 -3.41 -7.70
N ALA A 65 14.57 -3.21 -7.39
CA ALA A 65 13.48 -3.80 -8.16
C ALA A 65 12.34 -2.80 -8.40
N VAL A 66 11.69 -2.95 -9.54
CA VAL A 66 10.48 -2.21 -9.93
C VAL A 66 9.47 -3.18 -10.52
N ILE A 67 8.28 -3.20 -9.95
CA ILE A 67 7.15 -4.01 -10.40
C ILE A 67 5.99 -3.07 -10.78
N LYS A 68 5.46 -3.26 -11.98
CA LYS A 68 4.19 -2.67 -12.39
C LYS A 68 3.06 -3.62 -12.00
N ALA A 69 2.06 -3.10 -11.30
CA ALA A 69 0.82 -3.82 -11.02
C ALA A 69 -0.31 -3.23 -11.87
N THR A 70 -1.06 -4.11 -12.53
CA THR A 70 -2.29 -3.78 -13.25
C THR A 70 -3.42 -4.49 -12.53
N ALA A 71 -4.29 -3.73 -11.88
CA ALA A 71 -5.39 -4.27 -11.09
C ALA A 71 -6.73 -4.11 -11.80
N PHE A 72 -7.58 -5.12 -11.65
CA PHE A 72 -8.87 -5.26 -12.30
C PHE A 72 -9.92 -5.55 -11.23
N LEU A 73 -11.02 -4.81 -11.31
CA LEU A 73 -12.21 -5.03 -10.51
C LEU A 73 -13.36 -5.38 -11.47
N ASP A 74 -13.86 -6.61 -11.35
CA ASP A 74 -14.90 -7.17 -12.24
C ASP A 74 -16.30 -6.66 -11.85
N LEU A 75 -16.46 -5.35 -11.97
CA LEU A 75 -17.73 -4.64 -11.89
C LEU A 75 -18.10 -4.12 -13.28
N LYS A 76 -19.36 -3.71 -13.47
CA LYS A 76 -19.79 -3.01 -14.69
C LYS A 76 -19.96 -1.52 -14.38
N PRO A 77 -19.22 -0.59 -15.01
CA PRO A 77 -18.09 -0.81 -15.94
C PRO A 77 -16.85 -1.39 -15.25
N ILE A 78 -15.97 -2.05 -16.01
CA ILE A 78 -14.73 -2.62 -15.48
C ILE A 78 -13.83 -1.48 -15.03
N TYR A 79 -13.43 -1.51 -13.76
CA TYR A 79 -12.46 -0.56 -13.25
C TYR A 79 -11.07 -1.17 -13.30
N THR A 80 -10.15 -0.43 -13.91
CA THR A 80 -8.73 -0.81 -14.00
C THR A 80 -7.87 0.28 -13.41
N CYS A 81 -6.83 -0.10 -12.67
CA CYS A 81 -5.80 0.84 -12.24
C CYS A 81 -4.41 0.28 -12.52
N GLU A 82 -3.47 1.18 -12.81
CA GLU A 82 -2.06 0.85 -12.92
C GLU A 82 -1.26 1.59 -11.87
N THR A 83 -0.29 0.90 -11.31
CA THR A 83 0.62 1.49 -10.32
C THR A 83 1.97 0.79 -10.35
N PHE A 84 2.94 1.41 -9.69
CA PHE A 84 4.28 0.86 -9.56
C PHE A 84 4.63 0.70 -8.09
N GLY A 85 5.34 -0.37 -7.78
CA GLY A 85 6.09 -0.55 -6.56
C GLY A 85 7.56 -0.62 -6.88
N SER A 86 8.37 0.02 -6.05
CA SER A 86 9.83 -0.01 -6.18
C SER A 86 10.47 -0.23 -4.81
N ALA A 87 11.60 -0.91 -4.81
CA ALA A 87 12.41 -1.15 -3.64
C ALA A 87 13.88 -0.99 -4.00
N LEU A 88 14.58 -0.15 -3.24
CA LEU A 88 16.02 0.06 -3.32
C LEU A 88 16.62 -0.24 -1.95
N LYS A 89 17.46 -1.27 -1.89
CA LYS A 89 18.32 -1.55 -0.74
C LYS A 89 19.56 -0.66 -0.82
N GLY A 90 19.58 0.37 0.00
CA GLY A 90 20.73 1.26 0.18
C GLY A 90 21.89 0.53 0.86
N THR A 91 23.09 1.10 0.69
CA THR A 91 24.33 0.66 1.37
C THR A 91 24.26 1.00 2.86
N THR A 92 23.60 2.10 3.19
CA THR A 92 23.30 2.57 4.54
C THR A 92 21.79 2.52 4.80
N TYR A 93 21.35 2.98 5.98
CA TYR A 93 19.92 3.07 6.30
C TYR A 93 19.23 4.26 5.59
N LYS A 94 19.98 5.27 5.11
CA LYS A 94 19.45 6.56 4.64
C LYS A 94 19.39 6.71 3.12
N ASP A 95 20.07 5.86 2.36
CA ASP A 95 20.25 5.92 0.90
C ASP A 95 19.37 4.90 0.15
N GLY A 96 18.49 4.20 0.86
CA GLY A 96 17.52 3.27 0.29
C GLY A 96 16.12 3.53 0.84
N ASN A 97 15.12 2.93 0.18
CA ASN A 97 13.73 2.98 0.64
C ASN A 97 13.26 1.62 1.19
N CYS A 98 14.13 0.62 1.20
CA CYS A 98 13.85 -0.73 1.66
C CYS A 98 15.05 -1.24 2.46
N GLN A 99 14.81 -1.79 3.66
CA GLN A 99 15.86 -2.41 4.46
C GLN A 99 16.05 -3.91 4.18
N SER A 100 15.09 -4.54 3.50
CA SER A 100 15.15 -5.95 3.10
C SER A 100 16.01 -6.15 1.85
N TRP A 101 16.74 -7.28 1.79
CA TRP A 101 17.39 -7.77 0.57
C TRP A 101 16.40 -8.40 -0.42
N TYR A 102 15.21 -8.79 0.04
CA TYR A 102 14.08 -9.26 -0.78
C TYR A 102 13.40 -8.07 -1.47
N VAL A 103 14.13 -7.40 -2.37
CA VAL A 103 13.70 -6.15 -3.02
C VAL A 103 12.56 -6.38 -4.00
N VAL A 104 12.51 -7.52 -4.67
CA VAL A 104 11.44 -7.85 -5.63
C VAL A 104 10.12 -8.03 -4.90
N GLU A 105 10.11 -8.83 -3.85
CA GLU A 105 8.95 -9.09 -2.99
C GLU A 105 8.48 -7.80 -2.30
N MET A 106 9.42 -6.92 -1.91
CA MET A 106 9.03 -5.62 -1.37
C MET A 106 8.39 -4.72 -2.43
N ALA A 107 8.95 -4.67 -3.64
CA ALA A 107 8.36 -3.92 -4.75
C ALA A 107 6.97 -4.46 -5.10
N GLU A 108 6.76 -5.78 -5.05
CA GLU A 108 5.46 -6.41 -5.31
C GLU A 108 4.42 -5.97 -4.28
N LYS A 109 4.72 -6.11 -2.99
CA LYS A 109 3.80 -5.74 -1.91
C LYS A 109 3.42 -4.26 -1.94
N ARG A 110 4.37 -3.38 -2.32
CA ARG A 110 4.12 -1.95 -2.53
C ARG A 110 3.16 -1.69 -3.69
N ALA A 111 3.36 -2.39 -4.80
CA ALA A 111 2.50 -2.26 -5.97
C ALA A 111 1.07 -2.76 -5.66
N LEU A 112 0.97 -3.92 -4.99
CA LEU A 112 -0.28 -4.51 -4.50
C LEU A 112 -1.07 -3.51 -3.64
N SER A 113 -0.45 -3.03 -2.57
CA SER A 113 -1.10 -2.14 -1.61
C SER A 113 -1.65 -0.88 -2.27
N ARG A 114 -0.84 -0.23 -3.12
CA ARG A 114 -1.26 0.95 -3.89
C ARG A 114 -2.44 0.66 -4.80
N ALA A 115 -2.43 -0.49 -5.48
CA ALA A 115 -3.47 -0.83 -6.44
C ALA A 115 -4.82 -1.02 -5.74
N VAL A 116 -4.83 -1.80 -4.64
CA VAL A 116 -6.02 -2.06 -3.83
C VAL A 116 -6.58 -0.76 -3.26
N LEU A 117 -5.74 0.06 -2.62
CA LEU A 117 -6.19 1.30 -1.99
C LEU A 117 -6.66 2.36 -3.01
N LYS A 118 -6.08 2.39 -4.22
CA LYS A 118 -6.55 3.25 -5.32
C LYS A 118 -7.93 2.82 -5.83
N LEU A 119 -8.12 1.53 -6.09
CA LEU A 119 -9.41 1.02 -6.61
C LEU A 119 -10.56 1.19 -5.61
N THR A 120 -10.25 1.13 -4.32
CA THR A 120 -11.26 1.16 -3.26
C THR A 120 -11.52 2.53 -2.66
N GLY A 121 -10.85 3.58 -3.16
CA GLY A 121 -11.05 4.96 -2.72
C GLY A 121 -10.38 5.32 -1.39
N PHE A 122 -9.51 4.47 -0.84
CA PHE A 122 -8.76 4.81 0.37
C PHE A 122 -7.68 5.86 0.12
N TYR A 123 -7.04 5.82 -1.06
CA TYR A 123 -5.97 6.76 -1.41
C TYR A 123 -6.45 8.22 -1.42
N GLU A 124 -7.67 8.49 -1.92
CA GLU A 124 -8.25 9.85 -1.92
C GLU A 124 -8.52 10.38 -0.50
N LEU A 125 -8.61 9.49 0.50
CA LEU A 125 -8.80 9.85 1.90
C LEU A 125 -7.48 10.00 2.67
N GLY A 126 -6.33 9.80 2.02
CA GLY A 126 -5.01 9.91 2.65
C GLY A 126 -4.65 8.70 3.52
N VAL A 127 -5.20 7.53 3.19
CA VAL A 127 -4.88 6.25 3.82
C VAL A 127 -3.79 5.55 3.01
N PHE A 128 -2.80 4.99 3.70
CA PHE A 128 -1.67 4.29 3.10
C PHE A 128 -1.59 2.86 3.62
N GLY A 129 -0.91 1.97 2.88
CA GLY A 129 -0.66 0.61 3.37
C GLY A 129 0.66 0.48 4.11
N GLU A 130 0.71 -0.45 5.05
CA GLU A 130 1.89 -0.73 5.87
C GLU A 130 3.15 -1.07 5.03
N ASP A 131 3.00 -1.88 3.98
CA ASP A 131 4.14 -2.30 3.14
C ASP A 131 4.63 -1.21 2.18
N GLU A 132 3.94 -0.06 2.10
CA GLU A 132 4.32 1.03 1.20
C GLU A 132 5.62 1.74 1.57
N SER A 133 5.94 1.76 2.87
CA SER A 133 7.16 2.36 3.40
C SER A 133 7.57 1.64 4.69
N ASP A 134 8.88 1.49 4.91
CA ASP A 134 9.39 0.95 6.17
C ASP A 134 9.01 1.86 7.37
N ASP A 135 8.79 3.15 7.15
CA ASP A 135 8.32 4.10 8.18
C ASP A 135 6.87 3.85 8.62
N PHE A 136 6.09 3.14 7.80
CA PHE A 136 4.69 2.85 8.07
C PHE A 136 4.49 1.62 8.94
N LYS A 137 5.53 0.82 9.18
CA LYS A 137 5.42 -0.39 10.01
C LYS A 137 5.04 -0.07 11.47
N LYS A 138 4.24 -0.96 12.06
CA LYS A 138 3.91 -0.93 13.49
C LYS A 138 5.20 -1.20 14.28
N LYS A 139 5.56 -0.27 15.17
CA LYS A 139 6.72 -0.43 16.08
C LYS A 139 6.25 -1.12 17.34
#